data_AF-A0A1S1LWE1-F1
#
_entry.id   AF-A0A1S1LWE1-F1
#
_cell.length_a   1.000
_cell.length_b   1.000
_cell.length_c   1.000
_cell.angle_alpha   90.00
_cell.angle_beta   90.00
_cell.angle_gamma   90.00
#
_symmetry.space_group_name_H-M   'P 1'
#
loop_
_entity.id
_entity.type
_entity.pdbx_description
1 polymer ?
#
loop_
_entity_poly.entity_id
_entity_poly.type
_entity_poly.pdbx_seq_one_letter_code
_entity_poly.pdbx_strand_id
1 'polypeptide(L)' 'MDPVADDAHRYGEKLTAAGIEVKIREYEGMPHSFPLLAGVLDDGDRALTVFARELATLLR' A
#
# COMPACT_ATOMS: atom_id res chain seq x y z
N MET A 1 5.07 -8.31 -8.54
CA MET A 1 4.15 -9.25 -9.22
C MET A 1 2.87 -9.33 -8.40
N ASP A 2 1.88 -8.52 -8.73
CA ASP A 2 0.59 -8.56 -8.05
C ASP A 2 -0.52 -8.54 -9.13
N PRO A 3 -1.37 -9.58 -9.25
CA PRO A 3 -2.43 -9.60 -10.26
C PRO A 3 -3.48 -8.50 -10.06
N VAL A 4 -3.51 -7.86 -8.89
CA VAL A 4 -4.45 -6.77 -8.58
C VAL A 4 -3.78 -5.40 -8.47
N ALA A 5 -2.52 -5.25 -8.90
CA ALA A 5 -1.84 -3.95 -8.91
C ALA A 5 -2.62 -2.89 -9.71
N ASP A 6 -3.07 -3.24 -10.91
CA ASP A 6 -3.86 -2.34 -11.76
C ASP A 6 -5.19 -1.94 -11.09
N ASP A 7 -5.80 -2.85 -10.32
CA ASP A 7 -7.05 -2.56 -9.62
C ASP A 7 -6.84 -1.54 -8.49
N ALA A 8 -5.71 -1.61 -7.78
CA ALA A 8 -5.35 -0.60 -6.78
C ALA A 8 -5.19 0.79 -7.41
N HIS A 9 -4.52 0.88 -8.56
CA HIS A 9 -4.38 2.14 -9.32
C HIS A 9 -5.75 2.69 -9.76
N ARG A 10 -6.59 1.87 -10.39
CA ARG A 10 -7.94 2.27 -10.82
C ARG A 10 -8.81 2.72 -9.64
N TYR A 11 -8.68 2.09 -8.49
CA TYR A 11 -9.44 2.49 -7.30
C TYR A 11 -8.96 3.83 -6.74
N GLY A 12 -7.65 4.05 -6.69
CA GLY A 12 -7.07 5.33 -6.29
C GLY A 12 -7.46 6.48 -7.22
N GLU A 13 -7.50 6.24 -8.54
CA GLU A 13 -8.00 7.21 -9.52
C GLU A 13 -9.47 7.58 -9.26
N LYS A 14 -10.33 6.58 -9.01
CA LYS A 14 -11.75 6.81 -8.69
C LYS A 14 -11.93 7.62 -7.41
N LEU A 15 -11.17 7.32 -6.36
CA LEU A 15 -11.20 8.06 -5.10
C LEU A 15 -10.72 9.51 -5.27
N THR A 16 -9.64 9.69 -6.03
CA THR A 16 -9.10 11.02 -6.33
C THR A 16 -10.11 11.85 -7.13
N ALA A 17 -10.76 11.25 -8.14
CA ALA A 17 -11.80 11.90 -8.93
C ALA A 17 -13.04 12.29 -8.09
N ALA A 18 -13.29 11.58 -6.98
CA ALA A 18 -14.32 11.90 -6.01
C ALA A 18 -13.91 12.98 -4.99
N GLY A 19 -12.70 13.57 -5.13
CA GLY A 19 -12.18 14.61 -4.23
C GLY A 19 -11.61 14.07 -2.91
N ILE A 20 -11.37 12.76 -2.81
CA ILE A 20 -10.74 12.16 -1.63
C ILE A 20 -9.21 12.26 -1.78
N GLU A 21 -8.51 12.64 -0.71
CA GLU A 21 -7.06 12.57 -0.67
C GLU A 21 -6.60 11.11 -0.64
N VAL A 22 -5.79 10.72 -1.63
CA VAL A 22 -5.31 9.33 -1.79
C VAL A 22 -3.79 9.31 -1.80
N LYS A 23 -3.20 8.37 -1.07
CA LYS A 23 -1.78 8.03 -1.14
C LYS A 23 -1.64 6.60 -1.63
N ILE A 24 -1.04 6.42 -2.82
CA ILE A 24 -0.70 5.10 -3.38
C ILE A 24 0.80 4.87 -3.22
N ARG A 25 1.19 3.65 -2.85
CA ARG A 25 2.59 3.21 -2.87
C ARG A 25 2.68 1.86 -3.55
N GLU A 26 3.55 1.78 -4.55
CA GLU A 26 3.88 0.55 -5.24
C GLU A 26 5.24 0.03 -4.77
N TYR A 27 5.34 -1.28 -4.60
CA TYR A 27 6.56 -1.98 -4.20
C TYR A 27 6.98 -2.86 -5.37
N GLU A 28 7.83 -2.32 -6.24
CA GLU A 28 8.27 -2.99 -7.45
C GLU A 28 8.89 -4.36 -7.14
N GLY A 29 8.56 -5.37 -7.94
CA GLY A 29 9.06 -6.73 -7.76
C GLY A 29 8.38 -7.54 -6.64
N MET A 30 7.67 -6.92 -5.71
CA MET A 30 7.05 -7.65 -4.60
C MET A 30 5.84 -8.49 -5.02
N PRO A 31 5.67 -9.72 -4.51
CA PRO A 31 4.50 -10.53 -4.80
C PRO A 31 3.24 -9.98 -4.10
N HIS A 32 2.07 -10.39 -4.58
CA HIS A 32 0.83 -10.18 -3.83
C HIS A 32 0.97 -10.69 -2.39
N SER A 33 0.43 -9.93 -1.43
CA SER A 33 0.48 -10.23 0.00
C SER A 33 1.88 -10.28 0.63
N PHE A 34 2.90 -9.67 0.02
CA PHE A 34 4.25 -9.59 0.61
C PHE A 34 4.33 -8.99 2.05
N PRO A 35 3.41 -8.13 2.54
CA PRO A 35 3.47 -7.68 3.94
C PRO A 35 3.29 -8.81 4.95
N LEU A 36 2.68 -9.94 4.55
CA LEU A 36 2.57 -11.14 5.39
C LEU A 36 3.90 -11.87 5.57
N LEU A 37 4.93 -11.51 4.80
CA LEU A 37 6.28 -12.06 4.88
C LEU A 37 7.25 -11.13 5.64
N ALA A 38 6.73 -10.21 6.45
CA ALA A 38 7.50 -9.45 7.42
C ALA A 38 8.38 -10.38 8.29
N GLY A 39 9.62 -9.97 8.57
CA GLY A 39 10.65 -10.81 9.19
C GLY A 39 11.32 -11.83 8.25
N VAL A 40 10.90 -11.93 6.98
CA VAL A 40 11.55 -12.70 5.93
C VAL A 40 11.97 -11.80 4.76
N LEU A 41 11.10 -10.88 4.35
CA LEU A 41 11.38 -9.85 3.36
C LEU A 41 11.43 -8.48 4.04
N ASP A 42 12.54 -7.76 3.87
CA ASP A 42 12.72 -6.39 4.39
C ASP A 42 11.61 -5.45 3.91
N ASP A 43 11.12 -5.66 2.69
CA ASP A 43 10.00 -4.92 2.11
C ASP A 43 8.70 -5.16 2.89
N GLY A 44 8.48 -6.37 3.39
CA GLY A 44 7.32 -6.69 4.24
C GLY A 44 7.33 -5.88 5.53
N ASP A 45 8.47 -5.81 6.21
CA ASP A 45 8.65 -4.99 7.42
C ASP A 45 8.47 -3.49 7.12
N ARG A 46 9.03 -3.04 5.99
CA ARG A 46 8.87 -1.65 5.52
C ARG A 46 7.41 -1.31 5.26
N ALA A 47 6.66 -2.17 4.57
CA ALA A 47 5.26 -1.95 4.25
C ALA A 47 4.40 -1.83 5.51
N LEU A 48 4.56 -2.75 6.48
CA LEU A 48 3.83 -2.69 7.75
C LEU A 48 4.16 -1.41 8.54
N THR A 49 5.44 -1.02 8.58
CA THR A 49 5.87 0.22 9.24
C THR A 49 5.22 1.45 8.62
N VAL A 50 5.16 1.52 7.28
CA VAL A 50 4.52 2.62 6.57
C VAL A 50 3.01 2.65 6.88
N PHE A 51 2.32 1.52 6.81
CA PHE A 51 0.89 1.45 7.12
C PHE A 51 0.59 1.92 8.55
N ALA A 52 1.33 1.43 9.54
CA ALA A 52 1.14 1.81 10.93
C ALA A 52 1.37 3.31 11.16
N ARG A 53 2.40 3.90 10.54
CA ARG A 53 2.72 5.32 10.68
C ARG A 53 1.69 6.23 10.04
N GLU A 54 1.26 5.92 8.81
CA GLU A 54 0.26 6.73 8.11
C GLU A 54 -1.09 6.66 8.83
N LEU A 55 -1.51 5.47 9.27
CA LEU A 55 -2.71 5.31 10.08
C LEU A 55 -2.62 6.11 11.39
N ALA A 56 -1.50 6.01 12.12
CA ALA A 56 -1.31 6.75 13.36
C ALA A 56 -1.32 8.27 13.17
N THR A 57 -0.95 8.77 11.99
CA THR A 57 -1.01 10.20 11.66
C THR A 57 -2.44 10.69 11.45
N LEU A 58 -3.32 9.84 10.91
CA LEU A 58 -4.74 10.17 10.68
C LEU A 58 -5.60 10.06 11.95
N LEU A 59 -5.13 9.34 12.97
CA LEU A 59 -5.87 9.11 14.22
C LEU A 59 -5.49 10.09 15.34
N ARG A 60 -4.65 11.08 15.06
CA ARG A 60 -4.26 12.14 16.00
C ARG A 60 -4.97 13.44 15.67
#